data_AF-A0A158PFU8-F1
#
_entry.id   AF-A0A158PFU8-F1
#
_cell.length_a   1.000
_cell.length_b   1.000
_cell.length_c   1.000
_cell.angle_alpha   90.00
_cell.angle_beta   90.00
_cell.angle_gamma   90.00
#
_symmetry.space_group_name_H-M   'P 1'
#
loop_
_entity.id
_entity.type
_entity.pdbx_description
1 polymer ?
#
loop_
_entity_poly.entity_id
_entity_poly.type
_entity_poly.pdbx_seq_one_letter_code
_entity_poly.pdbx_strand_id
1 'polypeptide(L)'
;MAMFLIVVSLLSLTLINGVQTASCSFYCFVSPALKETFDISFYRNLSCTHFVYGSSRIRPDMSLYGVTARDNMDVMKPGNLRKFLGHLDGLFIRIDGPILESTISQHFLSAVSMTPSKPSFKTTLAISPRWMWRIGDRLSDLVDYVDHIYIAMEELPSSEDAYSVSHLDPLMSAQSIPLEDTISGCIDKMLNSDIPAKKIIVGLSSGGRTFKIHWINHQGLGGVGLSSLQLDDPTDRCGLGQYPSHMMIGKMLKCRTRDHHRQPPAQCTRLCYLDKGAEKFDPWSLQPYWCSHLVIGPIDIQLTDAIEISVPVKNLISRVNDWIRKSDDNKAKIVLSIGAQQMNDIWRMELSIPIKRMNLINNIKNTVRFMNASGVEISWTFEPLGSVMDASLLSQFLVDLRTVLPQVGGLLTP
;
A
#
# COMPACT_ATOMS: atom_id res chain seq x y z
N MET A 1 -24.89 -48.82 -31.42
CA MET A 1 -25.99 -48.14 -30.71
C MET A 1 -25.63 -46.66 -30.62
N ALA A 2 -26.61 -45.81 -30.92
CA ALA A 2 -26.68 -44.33 -30.96
C ALA A 2 -25.61 -43.53 -30.18
N MET A 3 -24.92 -42.54 -30.79
CA MET A 3 -25.34 -41.12 -31.02
C MET A 3 -25.15 -40.28 -29.73
N PHE A 4 -24.29 -39.26 -29.70
CA PHE A 4 -24.60 -37.91 -30.20
C PHE A 4 -23.39 -37.13 -30.74
N LEU A 5 -23.69 -36.38 -31.78
CA LEU A 5 -22.88 -35.39 -32.48
C LEU A 5 -23.48 -34.01 -32.16
N ILE A 6 -22.67 -33.02 -31.79
CA ILE A 6 -22.96 -31.61 -32.07
C ILE A 6 -21.65 -30.95 -32.51
N VAL A 7 -21.59 -30.63 -33.80
CA VAL A 7 -20.66 -29.65 -34.37
C VAL A 7 -21.51 -28.42 -34.68
N VAL A 8 -21.12 -27.26 -34.16
CA VAL A 8 -21.39 -25.97 -34.82
C VAL A 8 -20.14 -25.12 -34.70
N SER A 9 -19.54 -24.87 -35.85
CA SER A 9 -18.45 -23.91 -36.05
C SER A 9 -19.04 -22.53 -36.31
N LEU A 10 -18.48 -21.49 -35.70
CA LEU A 10 -18.69 -20.11 -36.15
C LEU A 10 -17.40 -19.33 -35.95
N LEU A 11 -16.72 -19.07 -37.07
CA LEU A 11 -15.72 -18.02 -37.19
C LEU A 11 -16.36 -16.70 -36.71
N SER A 12 -15.83 -16.14 -35.64
CA SER A 12 -15.87 -14.70 -35.41
C SER A 12 -14.48 -14.15 -35.68
N LEU A 13 -14.30 -13.62 -36.88
CA LEU A 13 -13.22 -12.70 -37.23
C LEU A 13 -13.56 -11.37 -36.53
N THR A 14 -13.28 -11.28 -35.24
CA THR A 14 -13.16 -9.98 -34.58
C THR A 14 -11.75 -9.49 -34.77
N LEU A 15 -11.58 -8.64 -35.78
CA LEU A 15 -10.62 -7.54 -35.73
C LEU A 15 -10.88 -6.75 -34.44
N ILE A 16 -10.26 -7.18 -33.34
CA ILE A 16 -9.95 -6.26 -32.26
C ILE A 16 -8.54 -5.79 -32.55
N ASN A 17 -8.49 -4.72 -33.37
CA ASN A 17 -7.51 -3.66 -33.17
C ASN A 17 -7.72 -3.11 -31.75
N GLY A 18 -7.19 -3.85 -30.80
CA GLY A 18 -7.04 -3.47 -29.43
C GLY A 18 -5.73 -4.10 -29.07
N VAL A 19 -4.65 -3.37 -29.30
CA VAL A 19 -3.43 -3.56 -28.52
C VAL A 19 -3.91 -3.54 -27.08
N GLN A 20 -4.14 -4.73 -26.52
CA GLN A 20 -4.37 -4.91 -25.12
C GLN A 20 -3.04 -4.48 -24.54
N THR A 21 -2.95 -3.21 -24.14
CA THR A 21 -1.74 -2.62 -23.58
C THR A 21 -1.41 -3.52 -22.41
N ALA A 22 -0.39 -4.37 -22.59
CA ALA A 22 0.09 -5.23 -21.53
C ALA A 22 0.28 -4.34 -20.32
N SER A 23 -0.34 -4.71 -19.19
CA SER A 23 -0.20 -3.95 -17.95
C SER A 23 1.26 -4.07 -17.53
N CYS A 24 2.02 -3.07 -17.91
CA CYS A 24 3.44 -3.00 -17.71
C CYS A 24 3.69 -2.55 -16.27
N SER A 25 4.45 -3.35 -15.53
CA SER A 25 4.80 -3.09 -14.13
C SER A 25 6.23 -2.57 -14.04
N PHE A 26 6.38 -1.32 -13.60
CA PHE A 26 7.67 -0.73 -13.23
C PHE A 26 7.79 -0.62 -11.70
N TYR A 27 8.69 -1.42 -11.12
CA TYR A 27 9.02 -1.46 -9.69
C TYR A 27 10.21 -0.55 -9.39
N CYS A 28 10.02 0.38 -8.45
CA CYS A 28 11.04 1.32 -8.02
C CYS A 28 11.32 1.10 -6.53
N PHE A 29 12.56 0.73 -6.21
CA PHE A 29 12.93 0.45 -4.83
C PHE A 29 13.41 1.71 -4.15
N VAL A 30 12.98 1.88 -2.90
CA VAL A 30 13.39 2.98 -2.02
C VAL A 30 13.97 2.36 -0.77
N SER A 31 15.24 2.67 -0.49
CA SER A 31 15.92 2.32 0.75
C SER A 31 16.21 3.58 1.57
N PRO A 32 15.27 4.01 2.44
CA PRO A 32 15.42 5.25 3.19
C PRO A 32 16.64 5.23 4.11
N ALA A 33 17.34 6.36 4.21
CA ALA A 33 18.47 6.53 5.12
C ALA A 33 18.02 6.77 6.58
N LEU A 34 18.96 6.63 7.52
CA LEU A 34 18.76 6.96 8.95
C LEU A 34 18.27 8.40 9.08
N LYS A 35 17.05 8.60 9.61
CA LYS A 35 16.41 9.91 9.86
C LYS A 35 16.00 10.70 8.61
N GLU A 36 16.04 10.10 7.43
CA GLU A 36 15.48 10.71 6.23
C GLU A 36 13.96 10.79 6.37
N THR A 37 13.35 11.95 6.13
CA THR A 37 11.90 12.04 6.00
C THR A 37 11.53 11.66 4.58
N PHE A 38 10.87 10.52 4.40
CA PHE A 38 10.34 10.14 3.10
C PHE A 38 9.22 11.11 2.73
N ASP A 39 9.42 11.82 1.62
CA ASP A 39 8.40 12.64 0.98
C ASP A 39 8.11 12.09 -0.41
N ILE A 40 6.88 11.63 -0.60
CA ILE A 40 6.42 11.04 -1.85
C ILE A 40 6.40 12.06 -3.00
N SER A 41 6.39 13.36 -2.68
CA SER A 41 6.35 14.44 -3.66
C SER A 41 7.54 14.40 -4.63
N PHE A 42 8.73 14.02 -4.14
CA PHE A 42 9.94 13.87 -4.95
C PHE A 42 9.83 12.77 -6.00
N TYR A 43 8.94 11.80 -5.80
CA TYR A 43 8.78 10.65 -6.70
C TYR A 43 7.56 10.76 -7.62
N ARG A 44 6.74 11.83 -7.51
CA ARG A 44 5.48 11.99 -8.26
C ARG A 44 5.64 12.00 -9.77
N ASN A 45 6.81 12.41 -10.26
CA ASN A 45 7.08 12.52 -11.69
C ASN A 45 7.64 11.23 -12.30
N LEU A 46 7.85 10.19 -11.48
CA LEU A 46 8.34 8.91 -11.96
C LEU A 46 7.19 8.05 -12.49
N SER A 47 7.46 7.30 -13.56
CA SER A 47 6.49 6.36 -14.14
C SER A 47 6.41 5.03 -13.37
N CYS A 48 6.85 5.02 -12.11
CA CYS A 48 6.81 3.86 -11.23
C CYS A 48 5.36 3.45 -10.99
N THR A 49 5.04 2.19 -11.27
CA THR A 49 3.73 1.60 -10.97
C THR A 49 3.68 0.98 -9.57
N HIS A 50 4.85 0.58 -9.06
CA HIS A 50 5.02 -0.02 -7.74
C HIS A 50 6.20 0.63 -7.05
N PHE A 51 6.00 1.13 -5.83
CA PHE A 51 7.08 1.59 -4.96
C PHE A 51 7.34 0.52 -3.91
N VAL A 52 8.53 -0.07 -3.90
CA VAL A 52 8.94 -1.03 -2.88
C VAL A 52 9.71 -0.29 -1.80
N TYR A 53 9.09 -0.15 -0.64
CA TYR A 53 9.63 0.65 0.47
C TYR A 53 10.33 -0.22 1.51
N GLY A 54 11.64 0.00 1.68
CA GLY A 54 12.44 -0.63 2.72
C GLY A 54 12.49 -2.16 2.64
N SER A 55 12.96 -2.79 3.71
CA SER A 55 13.01 -4.26 3.83
C SER A 55 12.96 -4.68 5.30
N SER A 56 12.13 -5.65 5.65
CA SER A 56 12.18 -6.30 6.96
C SER A 56 12.64 -7.75 6.81
N ARG A 57 13.28 -8.28 7.84
CA ARG A 57 13.66 -9.70 7.93
C ARG A 57 12.78 -10.39 8.98
N ILE A 58 12.41 -11.63 8.73
CA ILE A 58 11.71 -12.46 9.71
C ILE A 58 12.74 -13.03 10.69
N ARG A 59 12.46 -12.96 11.99
CA ARG A 59 13.25 -13.55 13.07
C ARG A 59 12.90 -15.04 13.25
N PRO A 60 13.74 -15.82 13.92
CA PRO A 60 13.42 -17.21 14.26
C PRO A 60 12.13 -17.39 15.07
N ASP A 61 11.71 -16.36 15.81
CA ASP A 61 10.46 -16.33 16.58
C ASP A 61 9.23 -15.89 15.74
N MET A 62 9.37 -15.82 14.42
CA MET A 62 8.35 -15.39 13.45
C MET A 62 7.92 -13.92 13.58
N SER A 63 8.61 -13.12 14.41
CA SER A 63 8.41 -11.67 14.43
C SER A 63 9.25 -10.98 13.33
N LEU A 64 8.86 -9.78 12.94
CA LEU A 64 9.61 -8.98 11.98
C LEU A 64 10.70 -8.16 12.70
N TYR A 65 11.92 -8.13 12.16
CA TYR A 65 12.86 -7.03 12.42
C TYR A 65 12.20 -5.71 11.98
N GLY A 66 12.61 -4.57 12.56
CA GLY A 66 12.17 -3.26 12.07
C GLY A 66 12.33 -3.16 10.55
N VAL A 67 11.33 -2.61 9.86
CA VAL A 67 11.39 -2.37 8.41
C VAL A 67 12.53 -1.41 8.16
N THR A 68 13.65 -1.94 7.68
CA THR A 68 15.02 -1.41 7.73
C THR A 68 15.61 -1.40 9.14
N ALA A 69 16.92 -1.67 9.26
CA ALA A 69 17.67 -1.54 10.51
C ALA A 69 17.76 -0.06 11.03
N ARG A 70 16.98 0.86 10.44
CA ARG A 70 17.22 2.30 10.40
C ARG A 70 15.95 3.17 10.45
N ASP A 71 14.77 2.60 10.14
CA ASP A 71 13.45 3.17 10.38
C ASP A 71 12.96 2.61 11.73
N ASN A 72 13.30 3.31 12.81
CA ASN A 72 13.03 2.82 14.15
C ASN A 72 11.52 2.84 14.40
N MET A 73 10.93 1.71 14.78
CA MET A 73 9.54 1.65 15.25
C MET A 73 9.44 2.04 16.74
N ASP A 74 10.36 2.88 17.21
CA ASP A 74 10.35 3.38 18.57
C ASP A 74 9.24 4.43 18.73
N VAL A 75 8.47 4.31 19.80
CA VAL A 75 7.29 5.13 20.12
C VAL A 75 7.63 6.62 20.11
N MET A 76 8.87 6.96 20.48
CA MET A 76 9.34 8.35 20.61
C MET A 76 9.86 8.97 19.31
N LYS A 77 10.09 8.16 18.26
CA LYS A 77 10.51 8.61 16.92
C LYS A 77 9.83 7.74 15.88
N PRO A 78 8.54 7.97 15.61
CA PRO A 78 7.83 7.18 14.62
C PRO A 78 8.51 7.39 13.27
N GLY A 79 9.20 6.35 12.83
CA GLY A 79 9.81 6.29 11.51
C GLY A 79 8.79 6.56 10.39
N ASN A 80 9.31 6.69 9.17
CA ASN A 80 8.50 6.87 7.96
C ASN A 80 7.47 5.74 7.79
N LEU A 81 7.76 4.52 8.26
CA LEU A 81 6.83 3.40 8.23
C LEU A 81 5.46 3.75 8.84
N ARG A 82 5.39 4.53 9.92
CA ARG A 82 4.10 4.91 10.54
C ARG A 82 3.22 5.77 9.63
N LYS A 83 3.81 6.48 8.65
CA LYS A 83 3.06 7.16 7.59
C LYS A 83 2.42 6.19 6.59
N PHE A 84 2.97 4.98 6.47
CA PHE A 84 2.53 3.95 5.53
C PHE A 84 1.76 2.79 6.18
N LEU A 85 1.85 2.60 7.50
CA LEU A 85 1.10 1.58 8.24
C LEU A 85 -0.41 1.80 8.04
N GLY A 86 -1.09 0.81 7.44
CA GLY A 86 -2.50 0.86 7.06
C GLY A 86 -2.80 1.29 5.61
N HIS A 87 -1.78 1.79 4.90
CA HIS A 87 -1.87 2.35 3.54
C HIS A 87 -1.03 1.61 2.49
N LEU A 88 -0.49 0.44 2.80
CA LEU A 88 0.21 -0.39 1.82
C LEU A 88 -0.78 -1.11 0.89
N ASP A 89 -0.47 -1.10 -0.41
CA ASP A 89 -1.25 -1.74 -1.47
C ASP A 89 -0.78 -3.17 -1.78
N GLY A 90 0.22 -3.68 -1.06
CA GLY A 90 0.74 -5.01 -1.32
C GLY A 90 1.92 -5.42 -0.44
N LEU A 91 2.38 -6.65 -0.67
CA LEU A 91 3.53 -7.26 -0.03
C LEU A 91 4.56 -7.71 -1.07
N PHE A 92 5.81 -7.31 -0.88
CA PHE A 92 6.95 -7.76 -1.67
C PHE A 92 7.77 -8.71 -0.81
N ILE A 93 7.71 -10.01 -1.11
CA ILE A 93 8.32 -11.08 -0.31
C ILE A 93 9.57 -11.55 -1.03
N ARG A 94 10.74 -11.36 -0.44
CA ARG A 94 11.98 -11.98 -0.91
C ARG A 94 12.24 -13.23 -0.09
N ILE A 95 12.35 -14.37 -0.77
CA ILE A 95 12.73 -15.64 -0.15
C ILE A 95 14.02 -16.08 -0.84
N ASP A 96 15.08 -16.22 -0.07
CA ASP A 96 16.33 -16.84 -0.51
C ASP A 96 16.67 -17.96 0.48
N GLY A 97 17.17 -19.08 -0.02
CA GLY A 97 17.60 -20.19 0.82
C GLY A 97 16.92 -21.52 0.50
N PRO A 98 17.39 -22.63 1.13
CA PRO A 98 16.85 -23.97 0.94
C PRO A 98 15.36 -24.11 1.26
N ILE A 99 14.77 -23.15 1.99
CA ILE A 99 13.34 -23.12 2.28
C ILE A 99 12.49 -23.06 1.01
N LEU A 100 13.00 -22.49 -0.08
CA LEU A 100 12.35 -22.51 -1.39
C LEU A 100 12.21 -23.93 -1.96
N GLU A 101 13.16 -24.81 -1.65
CA GLU A 101 13.13 -26.22 -2.07
C GLU A 101 12.16 -27.05 -1.19
N SER A 102 11.61 -26.49 -0.12
CA SER A 102 10.63 -27.16 0.74
C SER A 102 9.19 -26.81 0.36
N THR A 103 8.19 -27.53 0.88
CA THR A 103 6.77 -27.14 0.78
C THR A 103 6.40 -25.97 1.69
N ILE A 104 7.29 -25.58 2.61
CA ILE A 104 7.04 -24.49 3.58
C ILE A 104 6.83 -23.16 2.85
N SER A 105 7.60 -22.90 1.79
CA SER A 105 7.46 -21.70 0.96
C SER A 105 6.07 -21.62 0.32
N GLN A 106 5.57 -22.73 -0.21
CA GLN A 106 4.24 -22.84 -0.79
C GLN A 106 3.14 -22.61 0.25
N HIS A 107 3.23 -23.27 1.42
CA HIS A 107 2.26 -23.07 2.49
C HIS A 107 2.24 -21.63 3.00
N PHE A 108 3.41 -21.01 3.12
CA PHE A 108 3.53 -19.61 3.52
C PHE A 108 2.87 -18.67 2.50
N LEU A 109 3.19 -18.81 1.21
CA LEU A 109 2.58 -17.98 0.16
C LEU A 109 1.07 -18.20 0.04
N SER A 110 0.61 -19.45 0.18
CA SER A 110 -0.81 -19.77 0.23
C SER A 110 -1.51 -19.07 1.39
N ALA A 111 -0.95 -19.13 2.61
CA ALA A 111 -1.52 -18.44 3.77
C ALA A 111 -1.55 -16.91 3.58
N VAL A 112 -0.51 -16.31 2.98
CA VAL A 112 -0.50 -14.89 2.63
C VAL A 112 -1.62 -14.55 1.64
N SER A 113 -1.79 -15.38 0.60
CA SER A 113 -2.82 -15.17 -0.43
C SER A 113 -4.26 -15.26 0.11
N MET A 114 -4.48 -16.07 1.15
CA MET A 114 -5.80 -16.28 1.79
C MET A 114 -6.14 -15.23 2.84
N THR A 115 -5.20 -14.37 3.24
CA THR A 115 -5.43 -13.36 4.28
C THR A 115 -6.45 -12.32 3.77
N PRO A 116 -7.51 -11.97 4.53
CA PRO A 116 -8.51 -10.99 4.11
C PRO A 116 -7.83 -9.64 3.85
N SER A 117 -7.60 -9.35 2.58
CA SER A 117 -6.91 -8.15 2.14
C SER A 117 -7.86 -7.30 1.31
N LYS A 118 -7.56 -6.00 1.18
CA LYS A 118 -8.30 -5.12 0.29
C LYS A 118 -8.31 -5.77 -1.11
N PRO A 119 -9.38 -5.63 -1.90
CA PRO A 119 -9.47 -6.24 -3.24
C PRO A 119 -8.36 -5.81 -4.23
N SER A 120 -7.56 -4.80 -3.86
CA SER A 120 -6.39 -4.33 -4.61
C SER A 120 -5.04 -4.78 -4.04
N PHE A 121 -5.00 -5.60 -2.99
CA PHE A 121 -3.73 -5.97 -2.34
C PHE A 121 -2.92 -6.92 -3.24
N LYS A 122 -1.68 -6.54 -3.55
CA LYS A 122 -0.80 -7.27 -4.49
C LYS A 122 0.32 -8.01 -3.77
N THR A 123 0.56 -9.27 -4.13
CA THR A 123 1.68 -10.05 -3.60
C THR A 123 2.70 -10.31 -4.71
N THR A 124 3.96 -9.95 -4.46
CA THR A 124 5.08 -10.22 -5.36
C THR A 124 6.09 -11.12 -4.66
N LEU A 125 6.46 -12.25 -5.27
CA LEU A 125 7.57 -13.10 -4.83
C LEU A 125 8.84 -12.67 -5.55
N ALA A 126 9.88 -12.31 -4.81
CA ALA A 126 11.21 -12.09 -5.32
C ALA A 126 12.12 -13.27 -5.04
N ILE A 127 12.86 -13.68 -6.07
CA ILE A 127 13.79 -14.80 -6.06
C ILE A 127 15.05 -14.42 -6.83
N SER A 128 16.22 -14.86 -6.39
CA SER A 128 17.46 -14.69 -7.18
C SER A 128 17.59 -15.76 -8.27
N PRO A 129 18.30 -15.48 -9.38
CA PRO A 129 18.67 -16.49 -10.38
C PRO A 129 19.20 -17.79 -9.79
N ARG A 130 20.08 -17.70 -8.79
CA ARG A 130 20.63 -18.86 -8.07
C ARG A 130 19.54 -19.79 -7.55
N TRP A 131 18.57 -19.26 -6.81
CA TRP A 131 17.49 -20.08 -6.24
C TRP A 131 16.44 -20.47 -7.27
N MET A 132 16.16 -19.58 -8.25
CA MET A 132 15.24 -19.86 -9.34
C MET A 132 15.67 -21.09 -10.13
N TRP A 133 16.96 -21.22 -10.47
CA TRP A 133 17.46 -22.41 -11.17
C TRP A 133 17.33 -23.70 -10.37
N ARG A 134 17.49 -23.64 -9.04
CA ARG A 134 17.34 -24.80 -8.15
C ARG A 134 15.90 -25.29 -8.04
N ILE A 135 14.93 -24.38 -8.06
CA ILE A 135 13.51 -24.71 -7.92
C ILE A 135 12.72 -24.59 -9.21
N GLY A 136 13.36 -24.43 -10.36
CA GLY A 136 12.70 -24.05 -11.62
C GLY A 136 11.51 -24.94 -11.96
N ASP A 137 11.66 -26.27 -11.82
CA ASP A 137 10.60 -27.24 -12.13
C ASP A 137 9.42 -27.20 -11.15
N ARG A 138 9.58 -26.54 -10.00
CA ARG A 138 8.56 -26.36 -8.95
C ARG A 138 8.09 -24.93 -8.82
N LEU A 139 8.63 -24.01 -9.63
CA LEU A 139 8.29 -22.60 -9.52
C LEU A 139 6.82 -22.37 -9.90
N SER A 140 6.27 -23.20 -10.80
CA SER A 140 4.83 -23.26 -11.12
C SER A 140 3.96 -23.44 -9.88
N ASP A 141 4.40 -24.20 -8.88
CA ASP A 141 3.66 -24.46 -7.63
C ASP A 141 3.47 -23.18 -6.79
N LEU A 142 4.28 -22.15 -7.04
CA LEU A 142 4.26 -20.89 -6.30
C LEU A 142 3.53 -19.76 -7.04
N VAL A 143 3.44 -19.87 -8.38
CA VAL A 143 2.92 -18.81 -9.27
C VAL A 143 1.48 -18.43 -8.96
N ASP A 144 0.64 -19.38 -8.55
CA ASP A 144 -0.78 -19.14 -8.33
C ASP A 144 -1.06 -18.31 -7.07
N TYR A 145 -0.12 -18.28 -6.13
CA TYR A 145 -0.26 -17.53 -4.88
C TYR A 145 0.22 -16.09 -4.98
N VAL A 146 0.77 -15.68 -6.13
CA VAL A 146 1.36 -14.36 -6.33
C VAL A 146 0.88 -13.69 -7.62
N ASP A 147 0.81 -12.36 -7.60
CA ASP A 147 0.51 -11.55 -8.77
C ASP A 147 1.69 -11.50 -9.73
N HIS A 148 2.90 -11.36 -9.18
CA HIS A 148 4.14 -11.24 -9.94
C HIS A 148 5.26 -12.07 -9.32
N ILE A 149 6.14 -12.60 -10.17
CA ILE A 149 7.45 -13.14 -9.79
C ILE A 149 8.52 -12.16 -10.25
N TYR A 150 9.31 -11.69 -9.30
CA TYR A 150 10.41 -10.77 -9.51
C TYR A 150 11.74 -11.53 -9.51
N ILE A 151 12.42 -11.58 -10.65
CA ILE A 151 13.76 -12.17 -10.73
C ILE A 151 14.81 -11.10 -10.39
N ALA A 152 15.44 -11.25 -9.22
CA ALA A 152 16.42 -10.29 -8.72
C ALA A 152 17.82 -10.63 -9.24
N MET A 153 18.23 -10.02 -10.36
CA MET A 153 19.51 -10.29 -11.04
C MET A 153 20.77 -9.84 -10.27
N GLU A 154 20.64 -9.54 -8.97
CA GLU A 154 21.72 -9.11 -8.09
C GLU A 154 22.58 -10.29 -7.58
N GLU A 155 22.01 -11.50 -7.43
CA GLU A 155 22.71 -12.71 -6.98
C GLU A 155 22.63 -13.81 -8.03
N LEU A 156 23.75 -14.03 -8.74
CA LEU A 156 23.85 -14.99 -9.83
C LEU A 156 24.33 -16.36 -9.33
N PRO A 157 24.02 -17.47 -10.03
CA PRO A 157 24.60 -18.78 -9.75
C PRO A 157 26.12 -18.75 -9.60
N SER A 158 26.84 -18.03 -10.46
CA SER A 158 28.30 -17.93 -10.37
C SER A 158 28.79 -17.31 -9.07
N SER A 159 27.98 -16.46 -8.43
CA SER A 159 28.34 -15.76 -7.17
C SER A 159 28.55 -16.70 -5.98
N GLU A 160 28.32 -18.01 -6.14
CA GLU A 160 28.74 -19.02 -5.15
C GLU A 160 30.26 -19.11 -5.00
N ASP A 161 31.01 -18.85 -6.08
CA ASP A 161 32.47 -18.74 -6.03
C ASP A 161 32.85 -17.29 -5.72
N ALA A 162 33.44 -17.09 -4.54
CA ALA A 162 33.90 -15.78 -4.05
C ALA A 162 34.98 -15.13 -4.93
N TYR A 163 35.63 -15.90 -5.80
CA TYR A 163 36.65 -15.41 -6.74
C TYR A 163 36.13 -15.28 -8.18
N SER A 164 34.86 -15.62 -8.43
CA SER A 164 34.27 -15.46 -9.74
C SER A 164 34.10 -13.99 -10.11
N VAL A 165 34.32 -13.69 -11.39
CA VAL A 165 34.04 -12.38 -11.98
C VAL A 165 32.82 -12.56 -12.88
N SER A 166 31.73 -11.89 -12.55
CA SER A 166 30.48 -11.95 -13.31
C SER A 166 30.08 -10.59 -13.86
N HIS A 167 29.26 -10.62 -14.91
CA HIS A 167 28.66 -9.42 -15.46
C HIS A 167 27.44 -8.98 -14.63
N LEU A 168 27.16 -7.68 -14.58
CA LEU A 168 25.96 -7.16 -13.93
C LEU A 168 24.73 -7.28 -14.85
N ASP A 169 23.75 -8.07 -14.39
CA ASP A 169 22.53 -8.46 -15.11
C ASP A 169 22.79 -8.79 -16.60
N PRO A 170 23.59 -9.82 -16.94
CA PRO A 170 23.93 -10.09 -18.33
C PRO A 170 22.67 -10.50 -19.10
N LEU A 171 22.45 -9.92 -20.28
CA LEU A 171 21.22 -10.18 -21.04
C LEU A 171 21.24 -11.57 -21.70
N MET A 172 22.38 -11.94 -22.29
CA MET A 172 22.59 -13.12 -23.11
C MET A 172 23.85 -13.86 -22.67
N SER A 173 23.90 -15.16 -22.94
CA SER A 173 25.08 -15.97 -22.69
C SER A 173 26.22 -15.65 -23.66
N ALA A 174 27.43 -15.95 -23.22
CA ALA A 174 28.66 -15.83 -24.01
C ALA A 174 29.66 -16.87 -23.51
N GLN A 175 30.82 -16.99 -24.16
CA GLN A 175 31.86 -17.95 -23.74
C GLN A 175 32.26 -17.77 -22.26
N SER A 176 32.22 -16.54 -21.74
CA SER A 176 32.55 -16.21 -20.35
C SER A 176 31.33 -15.92 -19.47
N ILE A 177 30.11 -16.04 -20.00
CA ILE A 177 28.88 -15.74 -19.28
C ILE A 177 27.98 -16.98 -19.35
N PRO A 178 27.93 -17.78 -18.27
CA PRO A 178 27.06 -18.95 -18.19
C PRO A 178 25.60 -18.60 -18.50
N LEU A 179 24.86 -19.55 -19.07
CA LEU A 179 23.46 -19.33 -19.43
C LEU A 179 22.62 -19.00 -18.18
N GLU A 180 22.92 -19.67 -17.09
CA GLU A 180 22.23 -19.56 -15.81
C GLU A 180 22.37 -18.19 -15.13
N ASP A 181 23.44 -17.46 -15.46
CA ASP A 181 23.67 -16.10 -14.96
C ASP A 181 22.90 -15.04 -15.76
N THR A 182 22.32 -15.42 -16.90
CA THR A 182 21.75 -14.45 -17.85
C THR A 182 20.26 -14.25 -17.64
N ILE A 183 19.80 -13.05 -17.94
CA ILE A 183 18.37 -12.72 -17.98
C ILE A 183 17.67 -13.66 -18.97
N SER A 184 18.20 -13.85 -20.18
CA SER A 184 17.57 -14.73 -21.18
C SER A 184 17.45 -16.16 -20.68
N GLY A 185 18.53 -16.74 -20.12
CA GLY A 185 18.51 -18.10 -19.60
C GLY A 185 17.52 -18.28 -18.44
N CYS A 186 17.46 -17.31 -17.52
CA CYS A 186 16.48 -17.32 -16.44
C CYS A 186 15.04 -17.28 -16.96
N ILE A 187 14.76 -16.38 -17.91
CA ILE A 187 13.43 -16.24 -18.50
C ILE A 187 13.05 -17.49 -19.28
N ASP A 188 13.95 -18.03 -20.10
CA ASP A 188 13.70 -19.27 -20.86
C ASP A 188 13.37 -20.42 -19.92
N LYS A 189 14.11 -20.58 -18.81
CA LYS A 189 13.81 -21.59 -17.79
C LYS A 189 12.42 -21.39 -17.18
N MET A 190 12.09 -20.15 -16.79
CA MET A 190 10.78 -19.82 -16.21
C MET A 190 9.62 -20.07 -17.18
N LEU A 191 9.76 -19.68 -18.45
CA LEU A 191 8.74 -19.90 -19.48
C LEU A 191 8.56 -21.40 -19.77
N ASN A 192 9.65 -22.16 -19.82
CA ASN A 192 9.61 -23.62 -19.98
C ASN A 192 9.02 -24.35 -18.76
N SER A 193 8.93 -23.67 -17.61
CA SER A 193 8.25 -24.14 -16.39
C SER A 193 6.83 -23.58 -16.25
N ASP A 194 6.18 -23.28 -17.38
CA ASP A 194 4.79 -22.81 -17.50
C ASP A 194 4.46 -21.51 -16.76
N ILE A 195 5.47 -20.67 -16.48
CA ILE A 195 5.24 -19.37 -15.85
C ILE A 195 4.76 -18.38 -16.90
N PRO A 196 3.61 -17.72 -16.72
CA PRO A 196 3.14 -16.74 -17.69
C PRO A 196 4.10 -15.55 -17.80
N ALA A 197 4.58 -15.24 -19.01
CA ALA A 197 5.49 -14.11 -19.29
C ALA A 197 5.04 -12.81 -18.59
N LYS A 198 3.74 -12.50 -18.65
CA LYS A 198 3.11 -11.32 -18.02
C LYS A 198 3.24 -11.26 -16.48
N LYS A 199 3.54 -12.37 -15.80
CA LYS A 199 3.78 -12.41 -14.36
C LYS A 199 5.25 -12.17 -14.01
N ILE A 200 6.16 -12.24 -14.98
CA ILE A 200 7.59 -12.16 -14.73
C ILE A 200 8.06 -10.70 -14.79
N ILE A 201 8.69 -10.24 -13.72
CA ILE A 201 9.28 -8.91 -13.57
C ILE A 201 10.79 -9.06 -13.47
N VAL A 202 11.54 -8.38 -14.35
CA VAL A 202 13.00 -8.44 -14.36
C VAL A 202 13.60 -7.35 -13.51
N GLY A 203 14.26 -7.70 -12.41
CA GLY A 203 14.99 -6.78 -11.55
C GLY A 203 16.38 -6.44 -12.10
N LEU A 204 16.66 -5.15 -12.27
CA LEU A 204 17.93 -4.64 -12.79
C LEU A 204 18.68 -3.84 -11.70
N SER A 205 20.01 -3.98 -11.68
CA SER A 205 20.85 -3.43 -10.60
C SER A 205 21.41 -2.03 -10.89
N SER A 206 21.70 -1.69 -12.16
CA SER A 206 21.84 -0.28 -12.64
C SER A 206 22.52 -0.10 -14.02
N GLY A 207 23.02 -1.15 -14.69
CA GLY A 207 23.81 -1.00 -15.93
C GLY A 207 23.08 -1.30 -17.26
N GLY A 208 23.44 -0.58 -18.33
CA GLY A 208 23.22 -0.97 -19.74
C GLY A 208 21.76 -1.27 -20.12
N ARG A 209 20.84 -0.32 -19.89
CA ARG A 209 19.41 -0.62 -19.75
C ARG A 209 18.62 -0.61 -21.07
N THR A 210 18.95 0.23 -22.04
CA THR A 210 18.13 0.41 -23.27
C THR A 210 17.85 -0.92 -23.97
N PHE A 211 18.90 -1.71 -24.24
CA PHE A 211 18.78 -3.00 -24.92
C PHE A 211 18.03 -4.02 -24.07
N LYS A 212 18.29 -4.07 -22.76
CA LYS A 212 17.58 -4.96 -21.82
C LYS A 212 16.08 -4.65 -21.79
N ILE A 213 15.70 -3.38 -21.65
CA ILE A 213 14.29 -2.96 -21.63
C ILE A 213 13.59 -3.29 -22.97
N HIS A 214 14.24 -3.04 -24.10
CA HIS A 214 13.70 -3.43 -25.40
C HIS A 214 13.46 -4.93 -25.52
N TRP A 215 14.45 -5.73 -25.08
CA TRP A 215 14.33 -7.18 -25.11
C TRP A 215 13.20 -7.66 -24.20
N ILE A 216 13.11 -7.17 -22.95
CA ILE A 216 12.05 -7.50 -21.99
C ILE A 216 10.66 -7.21 -22.59
N ASN A 217 10.50 -6.05 -23.21
CA ASN A 217 9.24 -5.68 -23.87
C ASN A 217 8.92 -6.57 -25.08
N HIS A 218 9.94 -6.93 -25.88
CA HIS A 218 9.77 -7.83 -27.02
C HIS A 218 9.35 -9.24 -26.59
N GLN A 219 9.85 -9.73 -25.45
CA GLN A 219 9.46 -11.01 -24.86
C GLN A 219 8.06 -10.99 -24.22
N GLY A 220 7.39 -9.83 -24.15
CA GLY A 220 6.06 -9.71 -23.55
C GLY A 220 6.04 -9.94 -22.03
N LEU A 221 7.16 -9.65 -21.35
CA LEU A 221 7.27 -9.82 -19.90
C LEU A 221 6.41 -8.80 -19.13
N GLY A 222 6.07 -9.12 -17.88
CA GLY A 222 5.23 -8.30 -17.02
C GLY A 222 5.81 -6.93 -16.68
N GLY A 223 7.13 -6.78 -16.73
CA GLY A 223 7.79 -5.49 -16.61
C GLY A 223 9.18 -5.58 -15.98
N VAL A 224 9.60 -4.49 -15.32
CA VAL A 224 10.96 -4.37 -14.77
C VAL A 224 10.95 -3.80 -13.37
N GLY A 225 11.98 -4.15 -12.62
CA GLY A 225 12.35 -3.48 -11.39
C GLY A 225 13.69 -2.81 -11.49
N LEU A 226 13.86 -1.77 -10.69
CA LEU A 226 15.12 -1.08 -10.56
C LEU A 226 15.42 -0.76 -9.10
N SER A 227 16.52 -1.36 -8.63
CA SER A 227 17.16 -1.03 -7.36
C SER A 227 18.26 0.00 -7.60
N SER A 228 18.40 1.10 -6.86
CA SER A 228 17.46 1.75 -5.93
C SER A 228 17.39 3.23 -6.34
N LEU A 229 16.29 3.93 -6.04
CA LEU A 229 16.11 5.35 -6.40
C LEU A 229 17.25 6.24 -5.88
N GLN A 230 17.81 5.89 -4.73
CA GLN A 230 18.97 6.55 -4.12
C GLN A 230 20.27 6.41 -4.93
N LEU A 231 20.40 5.37 -5.76
CA LEU A 231 21.58 5.11 -6.59
C LEU A 231 21.47 5.69 -8.00
N ASP A 232 20.32 6.28 -8.35
CA ASP A 232 20.18 7.10 -9.56
C ASP A 232 20.77 8.50 -9.28
N ASP A 233 20.25 9.53 -9.93
CA ASP A 233 20.66 10.91 -9.65
C ASP A 233 19.49 11.76 -9.09
N PRO A 234 19.18 11.65 -7.79
CA PRO A 234 18.07 12.39 -7.17
C PRO A 234 18.31 13.91 -7.16
N THR A 235 19.56 14.35 -7.24
CA THR A 235 19.96 15.76 -7.11
C THR A 235 20.33 16.42 -8.43
N ASP A 236 20.15 15.73 -9.55
CA ASP A 236 20.52 16.21 -10.89
C ASP A 236 21.99 16.66 -11.00
N ARG A 237 22.91 15.89 -10.39
CA ARG A 237 24.36 16.13 -10.50
C ARG A 237 24.88 15.85 -11.91
N CYS A 238 24.24 14.95 -12.64
CA CYS A 238 24.58 14.56 -14.00
C CYS A 238 23.99 15.51 -15.06
N GLY A 239 23.08 16.43 -14.68
CA GLY A 239 22.48 17.42 -15.59
C GLY A 239 21.46 16.85 -16.58
N LEU A 240 20.84 15.71 -16.25
CA LEU A 240 19.83 15.02 -17.07
C LEU A 240 18.42 15.06 -16.45
N GLY A 241 18.24 15.88 -15.41
CA GLY A 241 17.06 15.90 -14.55
C GLY A 241 17.16 14.88 -13.42
N GLN A 242 16.25 14.99 -12.46
CA GLN A 242 16.19 14.07 -11.31
C GLN A 242 15.78 12.66 -11.76
N TYR A 243 16.48 11.65 -11.23
CA TYR A 243 16.24 10.23 -11.50
C TYR A 243 16.24 9.87 -13.00
N PRO A 244 17.30 10.24 -13.75
CA PRO A 244 17.31 10.14 -15.21
C PRO A 244 17.12 8.70 -15.69
N SER A 245 17.62 7.72 -14.95
CA SER A 245 17.50 6.32 -15.34
C SER A 245 16.08 5.79 -15.15
N HIS A 246 15.41 6.17 -14.05
CA HIS A 246 14.00 5.82 -13.83
C HIS A 246 13.09 6.51 -14.85
N MET A 247 13.35 7.79 -15.16
CA MET A 247 12.61 8.51 -16.19
C MET A 247 12.77 7.86 -17.58
N MET A 248 13.99 7.45 -17.92
CA MET A 248 14.26 6.76 -19.18
C MET A 248 13.47 5.45 -19.28
N ILE A 249 13.53 4.59 -18.25
CA ILE A 249 12.80 3.33 -18.23
C ILE A 249 11.29 3.58 -18.36
N GLY A 250 10.76 4.55 -17.61
CA GLY A 250 9.36 4.94 -17.69
C GLY A 250 8.92 5.32 -19.11
N LYS A 251 9.73 6.12 -19.81
CA LYS A 251 9.49 6.49 -21.22
C LYS A 251 9.55 5.29 -22.16
N MET A 252 10.50 4.39 -21.96
CA MET A 252 10.73 3.23 -22.84
C MET A 252 9.66 2.17 -22.71
N LEU A 253 9.29 1.84 -21.48
CA LEU A 253 8.30 0.83 -21.19
C LEU A 253 6.91 1.20 -21.69
N LYS A 254 6.65 2.50 -21.89
CA LYS A 254 5.29 3.03 -22.13
C LYS A 254 4.30 2.33 -21.21
N CYS A 255 4.69 2.07 -19.96
CA CYS A 255 3.77 1.71 -18.91
C CYS A 255 2.90 2.97 -18.77
N ARG A 256 1.89 3.12 -19.65
CA ARG A 256 0.74 3.92 -19.32
C ARG A 256 0.27 3.21 -18.07
N THR A 257 0.53 3.81 -16.91
CA THR A 257 -0.48 3.78 -15.86
C THR A 257 -1.76 3.88 -16.64
N ARG A 258 -2.63 2.86 -16.57
CA ARG A 258 -4.00 3.08 -17.03
C ARG A 258 -4.26 4.47 -16.49
N ASP A 259 -4.53 5.43 -17.38
CA ASP A 259 -5.51 6.42 -17.07
C ASP A 259 -6.65 5.53 -16.65
N HIS A 260 -6.68 5.18 -15.35
CA HIS A 260 -7.90 4.94 -14.65
C HIS A 260 -8.59 6.19 -15.09
N HIS A 261 -9.47 6.06 -16.09
CA HIS A 261 -10.42 7.08 -16.46
C HIS A 261 -10.76 7.63 -15.12
N ARG A 262 -10.26 8.85 -14.85
CA ARG A 262 -10.33 9.42 -13.53
C ARG A 262 -11.81 9.35 -13.28
N GLN A 263 -12.24 8.34 -12.49
CA GLN A 263 -13.44 8.51 -11.73
C GLN A 263 -13.17 9.85 -11.09
N PRO A 264 -14.02 10.86 -11.36
CA PRO A 264 -13.75 12.25 -11.05
C PRO A 264 -13.06 12.27 -9.69
N PRO A 265 -11.80 12.74 -9.65
CA PRO A 265 -10.76 12.26 -8.74
C PRO A 265 -11.40 11.90 -7.43
N ALA A 266 -11.48 10.60 -7.11
CA ALA A 266 -12.07 10.15 -5.86
C ALA A 266 -11.51 11.06 -4.78
N GLN A 267 -12.35 11.98 -4.28
CA GLN A 267 -11.86 13.16 -3.58
C GLN A 267 -11.04 12.64 -2.41
N CYS A 268 -9.72 12.79 -2.46
CA CYS A 268 -8.87 12.24 -1.42
C CYS A 268 -9.41 12.74 -0.08
N THR A 269 -9.70 11.80 0.82
CA THR A 269 -10.12 12.14 2.17
C THR A 269 -8.98 12.88 2.84
N ARG A 270 -9.10 14.20 2.92
CA ARG A 270 -8.22 15.12 3.63
C ARG A 270 -8.91 15.49 4.94
N LEU A 271 -8.31 15.05 6.04
CA LEU A 271 -8.75 15.34 7.41
C LEU A 271 -7.99 16.56 7.92
N CYS A 272 -8.73 17.57 8.35
CA CYS A 272 -8.17 18.78 8.97
C CYS A 272 -8.62 18.82 10.43
N TYR A 273 -7.67 18.77 11.34
CA TYR A 273 -7.93 18.75 12.78
C TYR A 273 -8.01 20.17 13.32
N LEU A 274 -9.10 20.48 14.01
CA LEU A 274 -9.32 21.74 14.71
C LEU A 274 -9.63 21.45 16.17
N ASP A 275 -8.77 21.91 17.08
CA ASP A 275 -8.93 21.72 18.51
C ASP A 275 -9.53 22.95 19.20
N LYS A 276 -9.60 22.93 20.54
CA LYS A 276 -10.05 24.09 21.34
C LYS A 276 -9.17 25.34 21.17
N GLY A 277 -7.90 25.18 20.76
CA GLY A 277 -7.00 26.29 20.44
C GLY A 277 -7.36 27.01 19.14
N ALA A 278 -8.14 26.38 18.26
CA ALA A 278 -8.67 26.97 17.04
C ALA A 278 -9.89 27.89 17.29
N GLU A 279 -10.10 28.41 18.50
CA GLU A 279 -11.22 29.32 18.80
C GLU A 279 -11.20 30.58 17.90
N LYS A 280 -10.02 31.09 17.53
CA LYS A 280 -9.90 32.25 16.63
C LYS A 280 -9.80 31.89 15.16
N PHE A 281 -9.87 30.61 14.82
CA PHE A 281 -9.81 30.14 13.43
C PHE A 281 -10.96 30.71 12.61
N ASP A 282 -10.65 31.23 11.43
CA ASP A 282 -11.63 31.72 10.47
C ASP A 282 -11.78 30.70 9.33
N PRO A 283 -12.90 29.95 9.24
CA PRO A 283 -13.11 28.98 8.17
C PRO A 283 -13.08 29.60 6.76
N TRP A 284 -13.36 30.90 6.63
CA TRP A 284 -13.35 31.58 5.34
C TRP A 284 -11.95 31.73 4.73
N SER A 285 -10.89 31.56 5.53
CA SER A 285 -9.53 31.51 4.99
C SER A 285 -9.18 30.15 4.36
N LEU A 286 -10.03 29.13 4.51
CA LEU A 286 -9.83 27.83 3.87
C LEU A 286 -10.32 27.84 2.42
N GLN A 287 -9.51 27.28 1.54
CA GLN A 287 -10.00 26.89 0.23
C GLN A 287 -10.91 25.65 0.35
N PRO A 288 -12.07 25.59 -0.34
CA PRO A 288 -13.01 24.47 -0.26
C PRO A 288 -12.37 23.10 -0.55
N TYR A 289 -11.32 23.09 -1.37
CA TYR A 289 -10.58 21.89 -1.74
C TYR A 289 -9.40 21.59 -0.80
N TRP A 290 -9.23 22.20 0.37
CA TRP A 290 -8.13 21.80 1.27
C TRP A 290 -8.52 20.66 2.21
N CYS A 291 -9.75 20.70 2.70
CA CYS A 291 -10.26 19.74 3.68
C CYS A 291 -11.51 19.07 3.11
N SER A 292 -11.53 17.74 3.08
CA SER A 292 -12.77 16.99 2.80
C SER A 292 -13.58 16.74 4.07
N HIS A 293 -12.90 16.69 5.21
CA HIS A 293 -13.46 16.42 6.52
C HIS A 293 -12.74 17.31 7.54
N LEU A 294 -13.52 17.95 8.40
CA LEU A 294 -13.03 18.76 9.51
C LEU A 294 -13.28 17.98 10.80
N VAL A 295 -12.19 17.51 11.41
CA VAL A 295 -12.24 16.79 12.68
C VAL A 295 -12.16 17.83 13.79
N ILE A 296 -13.25 18.01 14.53
CA ILE A 296 -13.36 19.07 15.54
C ILE A 296 -13.50 18.43 16.93
N GLY A 297 -12.66 18.87 17.86
CA GLY A 297 -12.64 18.38 19.23
C GLY A 297 -11.79 19.27 20.15
N PRO A 298 -11.36 18.79 21.32
CA PRO A 298 -11.78 17.53 21.93
C PRO A 298 -13.21 17.63 22.46
N ILE A 299 -13.92 16.51 22.43
CA ILE A 299 -15.21 16.31 23.09
C ILE A 299 -15.01 15.27 24.18
N ASP A 300 -15.45 15.59 25.38
CA ASP A 300 -15.13 14.84 26.58
C ASP A 300 -16.27 13.92 27.02
N ILE A 301 -15.90 12.86 27.72
CA ILE A 301 -16.82 11.88 28.29
C ILE A 301 -16.85 12.13 29.79
N GLN A 302 -18.04 12.33 30.33
CA GLN A 302 -18.27 12.45 31.76
C GLN A 302 -18.53 11.08 32.38
N LEU A 303 -18.24 10.92 33.67
CA LEU A 303 -18.50 9.68 34.43
C LEU A 303 -19.99 9.31 34.55
N THR A 304 -20.87 10.21 34.09
CA THR A 304 -22.32 10.05 33.99
C THR A 304 -22.77 9.51 32.62
N ASP A 305 -21.83 9.00 31.81
CA ASP A 305 -22.01 8.57 30.42
C ASP A 305 -22.34 9.73 29.46
N ALA A 306 -22.37 10.97 29.96
CA ALA A 306 -22.71 12.16 29.21
C ALA A 306 -21.54 12.66 28.35
N ILE A 307 -21.87 13.27 27.21
CA ILE A 307 -20.89 13.92 26.33
C ILE A 307 -20.85 15.42 26.65
N GLU A 308 -19.68 15.92 27.00
CA GLU A 308 -19.45 17.35 27.23
C GLU A 308 -18.72 17.99 26.05
N ILE A 309 -19.32 19.05 25.50
CA ILE A 309 -18.69 19.90 24.50
C ILE A 309 -18.47 21.26 25.13
N SER A 310 -17.21 21.68 25.21
CA SER A 310 -16.84 23.00 25.70
C SER A 310 -17.44 24.12 24.82
N VAL A 311 -17.69 25.29 25.42
CA VAL A 311 -18.24 26.46 24.70
C VAL A 311 -17.38 26.86 23.48
N PRO A 312 -16.03 26.91 23.56
CA PRO A 312 -15.19 27.22 22.39
C PRO A 312 -15.38 26.25 21.24
N VAL A 313 -15.49 24.94 21.54
CA VAL A 313 -15.70 23.89 20.52
C VAL A 313 -17.10 24.02 19.91
N LYS A 314 -18.14 24.29 20.70
CA LYS A 314 -19.50 24.56 20.18
C LYS A 314 -19.51 25.76 19.22
N ASN A 315 -18.85 26.84 19.60
CA ASN A 315 -18.75 28.05 18.78
C ASN A 315 -17.98 27.80 17.48
N LEU A 316 -16.92 26.99 17.53
CA LEU A 316 -16.15 26.58 16.35
C LEU A 316 -16.99 25.74 15.39
N ILE A 317 -17.70 24.72 15.90
CA ILE A 317 -18.59 23.87 15.08
C ILE A 317 -19.68 24.72 14.42
N SER A 318 -20.28 25.66 15.16
CA SER A 318 -21.29 26.58 14.62
C SER A 318 -20.76 27.40 13.45
N ARG A 319 -19.56 28.01 13.60
CA ARG A 319 -18.93 28.79 12.52
C ARG A 319 -18.55 27.94 11.30
N VAL A 320 -18.04 26.72 11.51
CA VAL A 320 -17.71 25.80 10.41
C VAL A 320 -18.98 25.36 9.67
N ASN A 321 -20.05 25.04 10.40
CA ASN A 321 -21.35 24.71 9.79
C ASN A 321 -21.90 25.88 8.95
N ASP A 322 -21.80 27.11 9.46
CA ASP A 322 -22.22 28.30 8.72
C ASP A 322 -21.41 28.50 7.44
N TRP A 323 -20.10 28.28 7.49
CA TRP A 323 -19.22 28.34 6.32
C TRP A 323 -19.54 27.24 5.29
N ILE A 324 -19.71 25.99 5.72
CA ILE A 324 -20.10 24.88 4.82
C ILE A 324 -21.44 25.19 4.14
N ARG A 325 -22.42 25.71 4.88
CA ARG A 325 -23.75 26.03 4.34
C ARG A 325 -23.74 27.19 3.35
N LYS A 326 -22.90 28.21 3.58
CA LYS A 326 -22.85 29.42 2.75
C LYS A 326 -21.87 29.35 1.59
N SER A 327 -21.03 28.32 1.52
CA SER A 327 -20.04 28.15 0.46
C SER A 327 -20.61 27.24 -0.63
N ASP A 328 -20.83 27.80 -1.82
CA ASP A 328 -21.45 27.09 -2.95
C ASP A 328 -20.64 25.86 -3.43
N ASP A 329 -19.33 25.88 -3.21
CA ASP A 329 -18.40 24.84 -3.68
C ASP A 329 -17.93 23.86 -2.58
N ASN A 330 -18.32 24.09 -1.33
CA ASN A 330 -17.76 23.33 -0.22
C ASN A 330 -18.59 22.09 0.14
N LYS A 331 -17.95 20.93 0.05
CA LYS A 331 -18.53 19.63 0.41
C LYS A 331 -17.89 19.02 1.66
N ALA A 332 -17.16 19.82 2.43
CA ALA A 332 -16.52 19.37 3.64
C ALA A 332 -17.56 18.85 4.66
N LYS A 333 -17.19 17.79 5.37
CA LYS A 333 -18.02 17.16 6.40
C LYS A 333 -17.42 17.39 7.78
N ILE A 334 -18.26 17.59 8.80
CA ILE A 334 -17.77 17.68 10.18
C ILE A 334 -17.71 16.28 10.80
N VAL A 335 -16.59 15.97 11.44
CA VAL A 335 -16.37 14.77 12.25
C VAL A 335 -16.07 15.19 13.68
N LEU A 336 -16.76 14.64 14.66
CA LEU A 336 -16.53 14.97 16.07
C LEU A 336 -15.42 14.08 16.65
N SER A 337 -14.35 14.65 17.20
CA SER A 337 -13.30 13.88 17.91
C SER A 337 -13.64 13.76 19.38
N ILE A 338 -13.89 12.53 19.82
CA ILE A 338 -14.37 12.19 21.16
C ILE A 338 -13.28 11.44 21.92
N GLY A 339 -12.98 11.90 23.14
CA GLY A 339 -12.16 11.20 24.10
C GLY A 339 -10.67 11.55 24.10
N ALA A 340 -10.23 12.48 23.25
CA ALA A 340 -8.81 12.81 23.11
C ALA A 340 -8.14 13.32 24.40
N GLN A 341 -8.92 13.82 25.37
CA GLN A 341 -8.43 14.27 26.69
C GLN A 341 -8.78 13.32 27.84
N GLN A 342 -9.33 12.14 27.53
CA GLN A 342 -9.74 11.17 28.53
C GLN A 342 -8.58 10.28 28.95
N MET A 343 -8.66 9.78 30.18
CA MET A 343 -7.75 8.79 30.74
C MET A 343 -8.30 7.37 30.51
N ASN A 344 -7.41 6.37 30.61
CA ASN A 344 -7.75 4.98 30.29
C ASN A 344 -8.80 4.40 31.25
N ASP A 345 -8.78 4.82 32.51
CA ASP A 345 -9.73 4.43 33.55
C ASP A 345 -11.16 4.90 33.25
N ILE A 346 -11.33 6.11 32.71
CA ILE A 346 -12.64 6.63 32.28
C ILE A 346 -13.21 5.75 31.17
N TRP A 347 -12.43 5.48 30.13
CA TRP A 347 -12.88 4.60 29.04
C TRP A 347 -13.21 3.19 29.52
N ARG A 348 -12.40 2.62 30.42
CA ARG A 348 -12.71 1.30 31.01
C ARG A 348 -14.00 1.35 31.81
N MET A 349 -14.21 2.38 32.62
CA MET A 349 -15.42 2.51 33.44
C MET A 349 -16.67 2.60 32.56
N GLU A 350 -16.62 3.40 31.50
CA GLU A 350 -17.73 3.62 30.58
C GLU A 350 -18.04 2.39 29.70
N LEU A 351 -17.01 1.62 29.31
CA LEU A 351 -17.17 0.54 28.33
C LEU A 351 -17.26 -0.86 28.91
N SER A 352 -16.76 -1.08 30.14
CA SER A 352 -16.79 -2.39 30.80
C SER A 352 -18.21 -2.81 31.20
N ILE A 353 -19.10 -1.86 31.45
CA ILE A 353 -20.50 -2.12 31.80
C ILE A 353 -21.36 -1.95 30.55
N PRO A 354 -22.03 -3.01 30.04
CA PRO A 354 -22.81 -2.93 28.80
C PRO A 354 -23.88 -1.84 28.79
N ILE A 355 -24.51 -1.57 29.93
CA ILE A 355 -25.54 -0.53 30.07
C ILE A 355 -24.92 0.86 29.88
N LYS A 356 -23.81 1.16 30.57
CA LYS A 356 -23.07 2.44 30.41
C LYS A 356 -22.57 2.62 28.98
N ARG A 357 -22.01 1.55 28.39
CA ARG A 357 -21.58 1.55 26.99
C ARG A 357 -22.72 1.95 26.05
N MET A 358 -23.91 1.38 26.23
CA MET A 358 -25.07 1.70 25.39
C MET A 358 -25.60 3.13 25.64
N ASN A 359 -25.57 3.61 26.88
CA ASN A 359 -25.91 5.00 27.21
C ASN A 359 -24.97 5.99 26.51
N LEU A 360 -23.66 5.75 26.62
CA LEU A 360 -22.63 6.56 25.96
C LEU A 360 -22.84 6.58 24.44
N ILE A 361 -23.07 5.42 23.82
CA ILE A 361 -23.36 5.29 22.39
C ILE A 361 -24.58 6.14 21.98
N ASN A 362 -25.65 6.10 22.76
CA ASN A 362 -26.84 6.92 22.50
C ASN A 362 -26.58 8.41 22.68
N ASN A 363 -25.79 8.80 23.68
CA ASN A 363 -25.38 10.18 23.90
C ASN A 363 -24.51 10.71 22.76
N ILE A 364 -23.59 9.89 22.23
CA ILE A 364 -22.80 10.22 21.04
C ILE A 364 -23.72 10.42 19.84
N LYS A 365 -24.65 9.49 19.58
CA LYS A 365 -25.62 9.58 18.48
C LYS A 365 -26.45 10.85 18.55
N ASN A 366 -26.97 11.18 19.73
CA ASN A 366 -27.76 12.39 19.95
C ASN A 366 -26.91 13.65 19.72
N THR A 367 -25.66 13.63 20.19
CA THR A 367 -24.71 14.74 19.99
C THR A 367 -24.37 14.95 18.52
N VAL A 368 -24.10 13.88 17.76
CA VAL A 368 -23.84 13.96 16.30
C VAL A 368 -25.02 14.61 15.57
N ARG A 369 -26.25 14.20 15.90
CA ARG A 369 -27.48 14.79 15.34
C ARG A 369 -27.64 16.25 15.74
N PHE A 370 -27.48 16.56 17.02
CA PHE A 370 -27.63 17.92 17.55
C PHE A 370 -26.64 18.90 16.94
N MET A 371 -25.40 18.48 16.72
CA MET A 371 -24.34 19.32 16.14
C MET A 371 -24.32 19.30 14.60
N ASN A 372 -25.24 18.58 13.95
CA ASN A 372 -25.26 18.35 12.51
C ASN A 372 -23.92 17.79 11.96
N ALA A 373 -23.28 16.91 12.72
CA ALA A 373 -22.03 16.28 12.31
C ALA A 373 -22.30 15.06 11.40
N SER A 374 -21.35 14.78 10.51
CA SER A 374 -21.43 13.65 9.57
C SER A 374 -20.84 12.35 10.11
N GLY A 375 -20.10 12.41 11.22
CA GLY A 375 -19.46 11.24 11.82
C GLY A 375 -18.74 11.55 13.12
N VAL A 376 -18.06 10.53 13.65
CA VAL A 376 -17.24 10.62 14.86
C VAL A 376 -15.90 9.95 14.66
N GLU A 377 -14.87 10.50 15.30
CA GLU A 377 -13.58 9.89 15.53
C GLU A 377 -13.48 9.56 17.03
N ILE A 378 -13.13 8.31 17.35
CA ILE A 378 -12.86 7.91 18.72
C ILE A 378 -11.35 7.99 18.95
N SER A 379 -10.93 8.90 19.82
CA SER A 379 -9.53 9.12 20.18
C SER A 379 -9.33 8.54 21.59
N TRP A 380 -8.80 7.31 21.67
CA TRP A 380 -8.93 6.50 22.89
C TRP A 380 -8.23 7.06 24.13
N THR A 381 -7.12 7.78 24.08
CA THR A 381 -6.59 8.61 25.19
C THR A 381 -5.36 9.35 24.64
N PHE A 382 -4.72 10.20 25.45
CA PHE A 382 -3.34 10.63 25.20
C PHE A 382 -2.28 9.60 25.65
N GLU A 383 -2.70 8.53 26.33
CA GLU A 383 -1.84 7.50 26.90
C GLU A 383 -1.78 6.25 26.01
N PRO A 384 -0.77 5.38 26.14
CA PRO A 384 -0.82 4.05 25.55
C PRO A 384 -1.99 3.23 26.09
N LEU A 385 -2.49 2.29 25.29
CA LEU A 385 -3.40 1.23 25.79
C LEU A 385 -2.66 0.44 26.87
N GLY A 386 -3.09 0.60 28.12
CA GLY A 386 -2.36 0.11 29.29
C GLY A 386 -2.78 -1.29 29.75
N SER A 387 -3.92 -1.81 29.27
CA SER A 387 -4.47 -3.11 29.66
C SER A 387 -4.81 -3.96 28.44
N VAL A 388 -4.64 -5.28 28.57
CA VAL A 388 -5.05 -6.28 27.56
C VAL A 388 -6.55 -6.16 27.23
N MET A 389 -7.36 -5.70 28.19
CA MET A 389 -8.81 -5.51 28.01
C MET A 389 -9.16 -4.26 27.18
N ASP A 390 -8.25 -3.29 27.03
CA ASP A 390 -8.58 -2.03 26.35
C ASP A 390 -8.90 -2.27 24.87
N ALA A 391 -8.14 -3.15 24.23
CA ALA A 391 -8.35 -3.51 22.83
C ALA A 391 -9.71 -4.19 22.59
N SER A 392 -10.12 -5.09 23.48
CA SER A 392 -11.40 -5.79 23.36
C SER A 392 -12.58 -4.87 23.64
N LEU A 393 -12.47 -4.01 24.67
CA LEU A 393 -13.49 -3.00 24.99
C LEU A 393 -13.67 -1.98 23.86
N LEU A 394 -12.56 -1.43 23.33
CA LEU A 394 -12.60 -0.51 22.19
C LEU A 394 -13.21 -1.18 20.97
N SER A 395 -12.78 -2.40 20.63
CA SER A 395 -13.30 -3.13 19.47
C SER A 395 -14.81 -3.34 19.57
N GLN A 396 -15.30 -3.84 20.71
CA GLN A 396 -16.73 -4.04 20.92
C GLN A 396 -17.51 -2.71 20.88
N PHE A 397 -16.98 -1.66 21.50
CA PHE A 397 -17.59 -0.33 21.44
C PHE A 397 -17.70 0.22 20.02
N LEU A 398 -16.66 0.06 19.19
CA LEU A 398 -16.70 0.49 17.79
C LEU A 398 -17.70 -0.30 16.96
N VAL A 399 -17.86 -1.61 17.23
CA VAL A 399 -18.89 -2.44 16.60
C VAL A 399 -20.28 -1.91 16.98
N ASP A 400 -20.55 -1.77 18.27
CA ASP A 400 -21.85 -1.31 18.77
C ASP A 400 -22.18 0.11 18.24
N LEU A 401 -21.20 1.03 18.25
CA LEU A 401 -21.36 2.40 17.78
C LEU A 401 -21.69 2.48 16.28
N ARG A 402 -21.08 1.64 15.44
CA ARG A 402 -21.38 1.58 14.00
C ARG A 402 -22.82 1.16 13.71
N THR A 403 -23.46 0.41 14.61
CA THR A 403 -24.85 -0.01 14.41
C THR A 403 -25.86 1.13 14.58
N VAL A 404 -25.51 2.16 15.36
CA VAL A 404 -26.45 3.24 15.72
C VAL A 404 -26.24 4.54 14.96
N LEU A 405 -25.02 4.76 14.46
CA LEU A 405 -24.69 5.95 13.68
C LEU A 405 -25.25 5.80 12.26
N PRO A 406 -25.80 6.88 11.67
CA PRO A 406 -26.32 6.82 10.32
C PRO A 406 -25.20 6.36 9.37
N GLN A 407 -25.46 5.29 8.61
CA GLN A 407 -24.60 4.96 7.49
C GLN A 407 -24.63 6.16 6.54
N VAL A 408 -23.46 6.70 6.21
CA VAL A 408 -23.35 7.80 5.25
C VAL A 408 -23.77 7.25 3.90
N GLY A 409 -25.06 7.34 3.61
CA GLY A 409 -25.68 6.90 2.36
C GLY A 409 -25.10 7.69 1.21
N GLY A 410 -24.34 7.01 0.37
CA GLY A 410 -24.16 7.42 -1.01
C GLY A 410 -25.50 7.27 -1.75
N LEU A 411 -25.81 8.26 -2.59
CA LEU A 411 -26.74 8.10 -3.70
C LEU A 411 -26.59 6.70 -4.31
N LEU A 412 -27.65 5.90 -4.25
CA LEU A 412 -28.14 5.03 -5.32
C LEU A 412 -29.57 4.62 -4.90
N THR A 413 -30.56 5.43 -5.32
CA THR A 413 -31.92 4.95 -5.61
C THR A 413 -31.87 3.88 -6.72
N PRO A 414 -32.87 2.97 -6.79
CA PRO A 414 -32.82 1.73 -7.58
C PRO A 414 -32.47 1.89 -9.06
#